data_AF-A0A4S8MJ41-F1
#
_entry.id   AF-A0A4S8MJ41-F1
#
_cell.length_a   1.000
_cell.length_b   1.000
_cell.length_c   1.000
_cell.angle_alpha   90.00
_cell.angle_beta   90.00
_cell.angle_gamma   90.00
#
_symmetry.space_group_name_H-M   'P 1'
#
loop_
_entity.id
_entity.type
_entity.pdbx_description
1 polymer ?
#
loop_
_entity_poly.entity_id
_entity_poly.type
_entity_poly.pdbx_seq_one_letter_code
_entity_poly.pdbx_strand_id
1 'polypeptide(L)' 'MSQRLRAIALYKELQRLGRDYPDPNYDIHGTIRRLFEKNKHLTDPSEIERALEHGEYMRKEILALYSLRKYRHLKRLYY' A
#
# COMPACT_ATOMS: atom_id res chain seq x y z
N MET A 1 -19.99 -3.07 -4.33
CA MET A 1 -18.94 -4.11 -4.54
C MET A 1 -18.78 -4.92 -3.27
N SER A 2 -18.59 -6.25 -3.36
CA SER A 2 -18.29 -7.09 -2.18
C SER A 2 -16.96 -6.69 -1.53
N GLN A 3 -16.89 -6.70 -0.19
CA GLN A 3 -15.67 -6.41 0.58
C GLN A 3 -14.49 -7.30 0.15
N ARG A 4 -14.76 -8.55 -0.21
CA ARG A 4 -13.75 -9.48 -0.74
C ARG A 4 -13.10 -8.99 -2.03
N LEU A 5 -13.89 -8.44 -2.95
CA LEU A 5 -13.37 -7.92 -4.22
C LEU A 5 -12.51 -6.66 -3.98
N ARG A 6 -12.94 -5.79 -3.05
CA ARG A 6 -12.16 -4.61 -2.64
C ARG A 6 -10.82 -5.02 -2.03
N ALA A 7 -10.80 -6.01 -1.14
CA ALA A 7 -9.58 -6.52 -0.54
C ALA A 7 -8.59 -7.08 -1.58
N ILE A 8 -9.08 -7.87 -2.55
CA ILE A 8 -8.25 -8.43 -3.63
C ILE A 8 -7.70 -7.32 -4.53
N ALA A 9 -8.52 -6.33 -4.88
CA ALA A 9 -8.09 -5.20 -5.70
C ALA A 9 -7.00 -4.38 -4.98
N LEU A 10 -7.23 -4.04 -3.71
CA LEU A 10 -6.29 -3.29 -2.89
C LEU A 10 -4.96 -4.03 -2.72
N TYR A 11 -4.99 -5.34 -2.49
CA TYR A 11 -3.77 -6.15 -2.39
C TYR A 11 -2.94 -6.09 -3.67
N LYS A 12 -3.57 -6.29 -4.83
CA LYS A 12 -2.88 -6.22 -6.14
C LYS A 12 -2.33 -4.82 -6.41
N GLU A 13 -3.08 -3.79 -6.05
CA GLU A 13 -2.65 -2.40 -6.21
C GLU A 13 -1.43 -2.09 -5.35
N LEU A 14 -1.45 -2.44 -4.06
CA LEU A 14 -0.33 -2.26 -3.14
C LEU A 14 0.91 -3.03 -3.61
N GLN A 15 0.75 -4.26 -4.07
CA GLN A 15 1.84 -5.06 -4.63
C GLN A 15 2.44 -4.44 -5.89
N ARG A 16 1.63 -3.79 -6.73
CA ARG A 16 2.12 -3.06 -7.91
C ARG A 16 2.90 -1.81 -7.51
N LEU A 17 2.33 -1.00 -6.62
CA LEU A 17 2.96 0.25 -6.15
C LEU A 17 4.23 0.01 -5.33
N GLY A 18 4.29 -1.11 -4.60
CA GLY A 18 5.47 -1.49 -3.82
C GLY A 18 6.74 -1.70 -4.67
N ARG A 19 6.61 -1.98 -5.97
CA ARG A 19 7.78 -2.12 -6.87
C ARG A 19 8.53 -0.80 -7.05
N ASP A 20 7.83 0.32 -6.95
CA ASP A 20 8.39 1.66 -7.12
C ASP A 20 8.78 2.31 -5.78
N TYR A 21 8.80 1.51 -4.69
CA TYR A 21 9.16 2.00 -3.36
C TYR A 21 10.61 2.52 -3.36
N PRO A 22 10.89 3.69 -2.75
CA PRO A 22 12.18 4.34 -2.89
C PRO A 22 13.33 3.64 -2.17
N ASP A 23 13.05 2.82 -1.15
CA ASP A 23 14.07 2.11 -0.37
C ASP A 23 14.18 0.64 -0.83
N PRO A 24 15.29 0.24 -1.49
CA PRO A 24 15.47 -1.13 -1.96
C PRO A 24 15.72 -2.14 -0.83
N ASN A 25 16.11 -1.70 0.36
CA ASN A 25 16.37 -2.57 1.50
C ASN A 25 15.10 -2.86 2.31
N TYR A 26 14.02 -2.12 2.05
CA TYR A 26 12.77 -2.27 2.78
C TYR A 26 11.88 -3.35 2.13
N ASP A 27 11.54 -4.38 2.90
CA ASP A 27 10.63 -5.45 2.49
C ASP A 27 9.16 -4.99 2.49
N ILE A 28 8.82 -4.12 1.54
CA ILE A 28 7.45 -3.61 1.36
C ILE A 28 6.48 -4.73 0.98
N HIS A 29 6.90 -5.63 0.09
CA HIS A 29 6.05 -6.72 -0.42
C HIS A 29 5.71 -7.73 0.68
N GLY A 30 6.68 -8.10 1.53
CA GLY A 30 6.43 -8.94 2.68
C GLY A 30 5.64 -8.22 3.76
N THR A 31 5.81 -6.92 3.94
CA THR A 31 4.98 -6.13 4.87
C THR A 31 3.51 -6.11 4.45
N ILE A 32 3.22 -5.86 3.16
CA ILE A 32 1.86 -5.97 2.60
C ILE A 32 1.31 -7.37 2.82
N ARG A 33 2.08 -8.43 2.53
CA ARG A 33 1.63 -9.80 2.75
C ARG A 33 1.28 -10.06 4.22
N ARG A 34 2.16 -9.68 5.16
CA ARG A 34 1.94 -9.85 6.60
C ARG A 34 0.69 -9.12 7.09
N LEU A 35 0.43 -7.92 6.57
CA LEU A 35 -0.78 -7.15 6.90
C LEU A 35 -2.06 -7.90 6.52
N PHE A 36 -2.13 -8.42 5.29
CA PHE A 36 -3.32 -9.15 4.82
C PHE A 36 -3.47 -10.51 5.50
N GLU A 37 -2.36 -11.21 5.77
CA GLU A 37 -2.37 -12.47 6.52
C GLU A 37 -2.89 -12.29 7.94
N LYS A 38 -2.50 -11.21 8.64
CA LYS A 38 -2.98 -10.91 9.99
C LYS A 38 -4.50 -10.74 10.05
N ASN A 39 -5.08 -10.16 8.99
CA ASN A 39 -6.49 -9.82 8.92
C ASN A 39 -7.36 -10.87 8.18
N LYS A 40 -6.80 -12.04 7.81
CA LYS A 40 -7.50 -13.03 6.97
C LYS A 40 -8.70 -13.71 7.66
N HIS A 41 -8.71 -13.72 8.99
CA HIS A 41 -9.75 -14.37 9.79
C HIS A 41 -10.87 -13.42 10.23
N LEU A 42 -10.82 -12.15 9.81
CA LEU A 42 -11.88 -11.20 10.13
C LEU A 42 -13.18 -11.63 9.44
N THR A 43 -14.23 -11.78 10.23
CA THR A 43 -15.58 -12.12 9.76
C THR A 43 -16.56 -10.97 9.94
N ASP A 44 -16.27 -10.04 10.86
CA ASP A 44 -17.12 -8.89 11.11
C ASP A 44 -16.99 -7.85 9.99
N PRO A 45 -18.10 -7.41 9.36
CA PRO A 45 -18.05 -6.43 8.28
C PRO A 45 -17.44 -5.09 8.67
N SER A 46 -17.59 -4.63 9.93
CA SER A 46 -17.04 -3.35 10.38
C SER A 46 -15.53 -3.43 10.53
N GLU A 47 -15.01 -4.52 11.11
CA GLU A 47 -13.57 -4.76 11.21
C GLU A 47 -12.91 -4.90 9.84
N ILE A 48 -13.57 -5.56 8.89
CA ILE A 48 -13.08 -5.67 7.51
C ILE A 48 -12.97 -4.29 6.86
N GLU A 49 -13.97 -3.43 7.04
CA GLU A 49 -13.94 -2.07 6.47
C GLU A 49 -12.80 -1.25 7.06
N ARG A 50 -12.60 -1.33 8.38
CA ARG A 50 -11.49 -0.66 9.06
C ARG A 50 -10.12 -1.16 8.58
N ALA A 51 -9.98 -2.46 8.33
CA ALA A 51 -8.77 -3.03 7.76
C ALA A 51 -8.52 -2.55 6.32
N LEU A 52 -9.59 -2.41 5.52
CA LEU A 52 -9.50 -1.84 4.16
C LEU A 52 -9.10 -0.36 4.20
N GLU A 53 -9.66 0.44 5.11
CA GLU A 53 -9.26 1.84 5.31
C GLU A 53 -7.78 1.98 5.67
N HIS A 54 -7.28 1.07 6.51
CA HIS A 54 -5.86 1.04 6.86
C HIS A 54 -4.97 0.72 5.64
N GLY A 55 -5.37 -0.24 4.80
CA GLY A 55 -4.65 -0.53 3.56
C GLY A 55 -4.72 0.62 2.55
N GLU A 56 -5.82 1.36 2.52
CA GLU A 56 -5.99 2.59 1.72
C GLU A 56 -5.07 3.72 2.19
N TYR A 57 -4.87 3.85 3.50
CA TYR A 57 -3.90 4.78 4.06
C TYR A 57 -2.47 4.42 3.64
N MET A 58 -2.08 3.14 3.73
CA MET A 58 -0.78 2.67 3.24
C MET A 58 -0.58 2.95 1.74
N ARG A 59 -1.63 2.82 0.93
CA ARG A 59 -1.57 3.17 -0.50
C ARG A 59 -1.18 4.64 -0.68
N LYS A 60 -1.82 5.55 0.06
CA LYS A 60 -1.53 7.00 0.00
C LYS A 60 -0.10 7.31 0.43
N GLU A 61 0.41 6.63 1.47
CA GLU A 61 1.79 6.80 1.91
C GLU A 61 2.80 6.39 0.83
N ILE A 62 2.62 5.24 0.19
CA ILE A 62 3.50 4.78 -0.90
C ILE A 62 3.49 5.79 -2.07
N LEU A 63 2.30 6.28 -2.45
CA LEU A 63 2.16 7.29 -3.50
C LEU A 63 2.82 8.63 -3.12
N ALA A 64 2.74 9.04 -1.85
CA ALA A 64 3.40 10.24 -1.35
C ALA A 64 4.92 10.10 -1.42
N LEU A 65 5.47 8.95 -1.03
CA LEU A 65 6.90 8.65 -1.11
C LEU A 65 7.40 8.62 -2.56
N TYR A 66 6.61 8.04 -3.47
CA TYR A 66 6.90 8.06 -4.90
C TYR A 66 6.97 9.50 -5.42
N SER A 67 5.96 10.32 -5.09
CA SER A 67 5.89 11.74 -5.48
C SER A 67 7.09 12.53 -4.95
N LEU A 68 7.48 12.28 -3.70
CA LEU A 68 8.61 12.93 -3.06
C LEU A 68 9.95 12.54 -3.71
N ARG A 69 10.14 11.26 -4.07
CA ARG A 69 11.32 10.81 -4.81
C ARG A 69 11.43 11.55 -6.14
N LYS A 70 10.33 11.64 -6.90
CA LYS A 70 10.26 12.36 -8.17
C LYS A 70 10.61 13.84 -7.99
N TYR A 71 10.02 14.50 -7.00
CA TYR A 71 10.30 15.90 -6.69
C TYR A 71 11.79 16.13 -6.35
N ARG A 72 12.39 15.29 -5.51
CA ARG A 72 13.82 15.37 -5.15
C ARG A 72 14.73 15.23 -6.36
N HIS A 73 14.40 14.34 -7.29
CA HIS A 73 15.16 14.15 -8.52
C HIS A 73 15.09 15.39 -9.42
N LEU A 74 13.88 15.91 -9.68
CA LEU A 74 13.70 17.13 -10.47
C LEU A 74 14.42 18.31 -9.83
N LYS A 75 14.31 18.48 -8.50
CA LYS A 75 14.99 19.56 -7.79
C LYS A 75 16.50 19.55 -8.06
N ARG A 76 17.17 18.39 -8.00
CA ARG A 76 18.61 18.27 -8.26
C ARG A 76 19.02 18.52 -9.71
N LEU A 77 18.13 18.31 -10.67
CA LEU A 77 18.43 18.49 -12.09
C LEU A 77 18.29 19.96 -12.52
N TYR A 78 17.36 20.69 -11.91
CA TYR A 78 17.00 22.05 -12.31
C TYR A 78 17.49 23.15 -11.36
N TYR A 79 17.87 22.79 -10.12
CA TYR A 79 18.45 23.68 -9.11
C TYR A 79 19.73 23.07 -8.55
#